data_AF-A0A8H8DJ71-F1
#
_entry.id   AF-A0A8H8DJ71-F1
#
_cell.length_a   1.000
_cell.length_b   1.000
_cell.length_c   1.000
_cell.angle_alpha   90.00
_cell.angle_beta   90.00
_cell.angle_gamma   90.00
#
_symmetry.space_group_name_H-M   'P 1'
#
loop_
_entity.id
_entity.type
_entity.pdbx_description
1 polymer ?
#
loop_
_entity_poly.entity_id
_entity_poly.type
_entity_poly.pdbx_seq_one_letter_code
_entity_poly.pdbx_strand_id
1 'polypeptide(L)'
;MGVGVRLIIVRALDLITIVVPPALPATMSIGTGFAISRLRKANIFCISPPRVNICGKLNAMCFDKTGTLTEEGLDVLGIRFADPGTHQLSPLVRKAAELPQDAPADDRPPLMLHAITTCHSLKHVNGELIGDPLDFKMFEFTGWVLEESSVNVASAASPTSLLQAPPLLPWATSPSGLTPPGRLPPSSVVVHPPQDPAASGPARVCVADVSLVDSPLELAIVRVYEFVSKLRRMAVVSRSTRAGGFEVFVKGAPEVMGDICLPESCAWPRQLASWLGIFGGQSKPRRSAVGIDACHNPSGTNRTVPSDYQETLLHYTHHGYRVIACAGKAIRNADWSAVHKMKRDDVESGLTFLGFVIFENKLKPGTAAAVSTLRTARIRQIM
;
A
#
# COMPACT_ATOMS: atom_id res chain seq x y z
N MET A 1 -18.05 -54.86 -79.39
CA MET A 1 -16.79 -55.01 -78.64
C MET A 1 -17.02 -54.45 -77.24
N GLY A 2 -17.08 -55.29 -76.21
CA GLY A 2 -17.25 -54.82 -74.83
C GLY A 2 -15.89 -54.60 -74.17
N VAL A 3 -15.72 -53.48 -73.46
CA VAL A 3 -14.52 -53.25 -72.64
C VAL A 3 -14.59 -54.17 -71.42
N GLY A 4 -13.53 -54.93 -71.15
CA GLY A 4 -13.52 -55.89 -70.04
C GLY A 4 -13.72 -55.19 -68.69
N VAL A 5 -14.60 -55.73 -67.84
CA VAL A 5 -14.97 -55.15 -66.53
C VAL A 5 -13.75 -54.81 -65.67
N ARG A 6 -12.72 -55.68 -65.67
CA ARG A 6 -11.44 -55.43 -64.98
C ARG A 6 -10.76 -54.13 -65.42
N LEU A 7 -10.78 -53.81 -66.72
CA LEU A 7 -10.17 -52.59 -67.25
C LEU A 7 -10.99 -51.35 -66.85
N ILE A 8 -12.32 -51.44 -66.84
CA ILE A 8 -13.20 -50.36 -66.37
C ILE A 8 -12.91 -50.06 -64.88
N ILE A 9 -12.81 -51.10 -64.05
CA ILE A 9 -12.49 -50.96 -62.61
C ILE A 9 -11.11 -50.32 -62.40
N VAL A 10 -10.06 -50.80 -63.09
CA VAL A 10 -8.72 -50.21 -62.97
C VAL A 10 -8.71 -48.74 -63.41
N ARG A 11 -9.38 -48.39 -64.52
CA ARG A 11 -9.48 -47.00 -64.97
C ARG A 11 -10.29 -46.09 -64.03
N ALA A 12 -11.29 -46.62 -63.33
CA ALA A 12 -12.00 -45.87 -62.29
C ALA A 12 -11.11 -45.61 -61.07
N LEU A 13 -10.28 -46.57 -60.66
CA LEU A 13 -9.33 -46.42 -59.56
C LEU A 13 -8.18 -45.45 -59.92
N ASP A 14 -7.65 -45.51 -61.15
CA ASP A 14 -6.71 -44.52 -61.69
C ASP A 14 -7.28 -43.10 -61.55
N LEU A 15 -8.53 -42.89 -61.96
CA LEU A 15 -9.18 -41.57 -61.90
C LEU A 15 -9.29 -41.05 -60.45
N ILE A 16 -9.67 -41.91 -59.49
CA ILE A 16 -9.78 -41.54 -58.07
C ILE A 16 -8.42 -41.16 -57.49
N THR A 17 -7.36 -41.92 -57.80
CA THR A 17 -6.00 -41.64 -57.30
C THR A 17 -5.37 -40.39 -57.90
N ILE A 18 -5.75 -40.01 -59.13
CA ILE A 18 -5.37 -38.73 -59.73
C ILE A 18 -6.10 -37.55 -59.06
N VAL A 19 -7.39 -37.72 -58.74
CA VAL A 19 -8.24 -36.65 -58.15
C VAL A 19 -7.91 -36.34 -56.69
N VAL A 20 -7.40 -37.32 -55.92
CA VAL A 20 -7.03 -37.14 -54.51
C VAL A 20 -5.51 -37.33 -54.34
N PRO A 21 -4.69 -36.28 -54.45
CA PRO A 21 -3.24 -36.40 -54.31
C PRO A 21 -2.87 -36.88 -52.89
N PRO A 22 -2.17 -38.01 -52.73
CA PRO A 22 -1.80 -38.53 -51.42
C PRO A 22 -0.84 -37.60 -50.64
N ALA A 23 -0.19 -36.66 -51.34
CA ALA A 23 0.68 -35.65 -50.75
C ALA A 23 -0.08 -34.53 -50.01
N LEU A 24 -1.36 -34.26 -50.32
CA LEU A 24 -2.07 -33.08 -49.82
C LEU A 24 -2.15 -33.00 -48.28
N PRO A 25 -2.48 -34.09 -47.54
CA PRO A 25 -2.46 -34.07 -46.07
C PRO A 25 -1.06 -33.84 -45.48
N ALA A 26 -0.02 -34.36 -46.14
CA ALA A 26 1.37 -34.16 -45.73
C ALA A 26 1.80 -32.70 -45.92
N THR A 27 1.48 -32.09 -47.06
CA THR A 27 1.78 -30.67 -47.34
C THR A 27 1.07 -29.74 -46.35
N MET A 28 -0.20 -30.00 -46.01
CA MET A 28 -0.92 -29.23 -44.97
C MET A 28 -0.25 -29.34 -43.59
N SER A 29 0.21 -30.54 -43.23
CA SER A 29 0.90 -30.80 -41.96
C SER A 29 2.23 -30.06 -41.88
N ILE A 30 3.03 -30.09 -42.96
CA ILE A 30 4.31 -29.36 -43.08
C ILE A 30 4.09 -27.84 -42.99
N GLY A 31 3.11 -27.30 -43.74
CA GLY A 31 2.77 -25.87 -43.71
C GLY A 31 2.35 -25.38 -42.31
N THR A 32 1.55 -26.20 -41.61
CA THR A 32 1.17 -25.93 -40.22
C THR A 32 2.37 -25.98 -39.26
N GLY A 33 3.30 -26.92 -39.47
CA GLY A 33 4.56 -27.01 -38.71
C GLY A 33 5.44 -25.76 -38.86
N PHE A 34 5.59 -25.22 -40.08
CA PHE A 34 6.30 -23.96 -40.30
C PHE A 34 5.61 -22.77 -39.59
N ALA A 35 4.28 -22.71 -39.63
CA ALA A 35 3.52 -21.66 -38.94
C ALA A 35 3.72 -21.71 -37.42
N ILE A 36 3.70 -22.91 -36.81
CA ILE A 36 3.98 -23.11 -35.38
C ILE A 36 5.41 -22.73 -35.03
N SER A 37 6.39 -23.12 -35.87
CA SER A 37 7.80 -22.76 -35.66
C SER A 37 8.01 -21.23 -35.68
N ARG A 38 7.28 -20.51 -36.56
CA ARG A 38 7.26 -19.04 -36.58
C ARG A 38 6.60 -18.44 -35.34
N LEU A 39 5.48 -18.98 -34.88
CA LEU A 39 4.80 -18.52 -33.66
C LEU A 39 5.67 -18.73 -32.40
N ARG A 40 6.38 -19.86 -32.32
CA ARG A 40 7.32 -20.15 -31.22
C ARG A 40 8.46 -19.13 -31.13
N LYS A 41 8.95 -18.60 -32.26
CA LYS A 41 9.95 -17.50 -32.27
C LYS A 41 9.41 -16.18 -31.68
N ALA A 42 8.09 -16.02 -31.61
CA ALA A 42 7.41 -14.91 -30.95
C ALA A 42 6.86 -15.29 -29.55
N ASN A 43 7.39 -16.35 -28.93
CA ASN A 43 6.95 -16.91 -27.64
C ASN A 43 5.47 -17.35 -27.59
N ILE A 44 4.85 -17.62 -28.73
CA ILE A 44 3.49 -18.17 -28.82
C ILE A 44 3.56 -19.69 -29.01
N PHE A 45 3.18 -20.43 -27.96
CA PHE A 45 3.23 -21.89 -27.94
C PHE A 45 1.86 -22.48 -28.30
N CYS A 46 1.82 -23.33 -29.34
CA CYS A 46 0.58 -23.95 -29.80
C CYS A 46 0.50 -25.42 -29.36
N ILE A 47 -0.54 -25.77 -28.59
CA ILE A 47 -0.79 -27.15 -28.13
C ILE A 47 -1.54 -27.98 -29.19
N SER A 48 -2.33 -27.34 -30.06
CA SER A 48 -3.22 -28.01 -31.02
C SER A 48 -3.02 -27.44 -32.43
N PRO A 49 -2.19 -28.08 -33.28
CA PRO A 49 -1.87 -27.58 -34.63
C PRO A 49 -3.05 -27.18 -35.50
N PRO A 50 -4.19 -27.91 -35.55
CA PRO A 50 -5.34 -27.52 -36.37
C PRO A 50 -5.91 -26.14 -36.04
N ARG A 51 -5.77 -25.66 -34.79
CA ARG A 51 -6.29 -24.36 -34.36
C ARG A 51 -5.60 -23.18 -35.03
N VAL A 52 -4.36 -23.34 -35.50
CA VAL A 52 -3.60 -22.27 -36.20
C VAL A 52 -4.37 -21.76 -37.42
N ASN A 53 -5.03 -22.65 -38.17
CA ASN A 53 -5.82 -22.31 -39.35
C ASN A 53 -7.21 -21.74 -39.01
N ILE A 54 -7.71 -22.00 -37.79
CA ILE A 54 -8.99 -21.46 -37.30
C ILE A 54 -8.82 -19.98 -36.91
N CYS A 55 -7.67 -19.59 -36.36
CA CYS A 55 -7.38 -18.21 -35.97
C CYS A 55 -7.60 -17.18 -37.09
N GLY A 56 -7.31 -17.55 -38.35
CA GLY A 56 -7.54 -16.68 -39.52
C GLY A 56 -8.99 -16.51 -39.95
N LYS A 57 -9.94 -17.20 -39.29
CA LYS A 57 -11.39 -17.15 -39.58
C LYS A 57 -12.21 -16.55 -38.42
N LEU A 58 -11.57 -16.07 -37.37
CA LEU A 58 -12.25 -15.50 -36.20
C LEU A 58 -12.87 -14.14 -36.54
N ASN A 59 -14.17 -14.00 -36.28
CA ASN A 59 -14.93 -12.76 -36.43
C ASN A 59 -15.26 -12.09 -35.08
N ALA A 60 -15.01 -12.78 -33.96
CA ALA A 60 -15.19 -12.27 -32.60
C ALA A 60 -14.07 -12.76 -31.68
N MET A 61 -13.76 -11.94 -30.66
CA MET A 61 -12.85 -12.27 -29.56
C MET A 61 -13.47 -11.82 -28.24
N CYS A 62 -13.59 -12.74 -27.30
CA CYS A 62 -13.99 -12.47 -25.93
C CYS A 62 -12.73 -12.33 -25.07
N PHE A 63 -12.67 -11.29 -24.25
CA PHE A 63 -11.57 -11.02 -23.33
C PHE A 63 -12.04 -11.15 -21.90
N ASP A 64 -11.31 -11.91 -21.09
CA ASP A 64 -11.36 -11.72 -19.64
C ASP A 64 -10.69 -10.37 -19.29
N LYS A 65 -11.11 -9.75 -18.19
CA LYS A 65 -10.56 -8.47 -17.75
C LYS A 65 -9.28 -8.66 -16.94
N THR A 66 -9.38 -9.34 -15.80
CA THR A 66 -8.33 -9.40 -14.79
C THR A 66 -7.23 -10.37 -15.23
N GLY A 67 -5.97 -9.95 -15.17
CA GLY A 67 -4.83 -10.77 -15.59
C GLY A 67 -4.72 -10.99 -17.11
N THR A 68 -5.76 -10.69 -17.90
CA THR A 68 -5.72 -10.75 -19.37
C THR A 68 -5.51 -9.37 -20.00
N LEU A 69 -6.43 -8.43 -19.78
CA LEU A 69 -6.31 -7.05 -20.28
C LEU A 69 -5.53 -6.15 -19.31
N THR A 70 -5.73 -6.36 -18.00
CA THR A 70 -5.01 -5.68 -16.93
C THR A 70 -3.76 -6.46 -16.52
N GLU A 71 -2.82 -5.76 -15.88
CA GLU A 71 -1.76 -6.37 -15.08
C GLU A 71 -2.39 -7.18 -13.93
N GLU A 72 -1.61 -8.08 -13.33
CA GLU A 72 -2.05 -8.84 -12.16
C GLU A 72 -1.83 -8.00 -10.90
N GLY A 73 -2.89 -7.77 -10.13
CA GLY A 73 -2.88 -6.91 -8.94
C GLY A 73 -3.53 -5.54 -9.17
N LEU A 74 -3.48 -4.71 -8.14
CA LEU A 74 -3.88 -3.30 -8.18
C LEU A 74 -2.63 -2.45 -7.94
N ASP A 75 -2.56 -1.29 -8.57
CA ASP A 75 -1.48 -0.31 -8.35
C ASP A 75 -2.02 0.97 -7.71
N VAL A 76 -1.20 1.71 -6.97
CA VAL A 76 -1.64 2.96 -6.33
C VAL A 76 -1.56 4.10 -7.35
N LEU A 77 -2.72 4.58 -7.80
CA LEU A 77 -2.83 5.73 -8.70
C LEU A 77 -2.40 7.03 -8.02
N GLY A 78 -2.65 7.14 -6.71
CA GLY A 78 -2.26 8.28 -5.89
C GLY A 78 -3.16 8.51 -4.68
N ILE A 79 -2.91 9.62 -3.99
CA ILE A 79 -3.56 9.98 -2.73
C ILE A 79 -4.23 11.36 -2.85
N ARG A 80 -5.35 11.53 -2.15
CA ARG A 80 -6.07 12.80 -1.95
C ARG A 80 -6.11 13.09 -0.45
N PHE A 81 -5.66 14.27 0.00
CA PHE A 81 -5.68 14.68 1.41
C PHE A 81 -6.92 15.52 1.67
N ALA A 82 -7.51 15.39 2.86
CA ALA A 82 -8.46 16.37 3.36
C ALA A 82 -7.70 17.64 3.77
N ASP A 83 -7.97 18.78 3.13
CA ASP A 83 -7.42 20.06 3.55
C ASP A 83 -8.32 20.71 4.62
N PRO A 84 -7.83 20.93 5.86
CA PRO A 84 -8.58 21.60 6.91
C PRO A 84 -8.93 23.06 6.61
N GLY A 85 -8.23 23.71 5.67
CA GLY A 85 -8.46 25.11 5.31
C GLY A 85 -9.60 25.29 4.32
N THR A 86 -9.62 24.52 3.24
CA THR A 86 -10.63 24.60 2.17
C THR A 86 -11.85 23.69 2.39
N HIS A 87 -11.81 22.76 3.34
CA HIS A 87 -12.84 21.71 3.51
C HIS A 87 -13.11 20.88 2.23
N GLN A 88 -12.07 20.73 1.40
CA GLN A 88 -12.08 19.98 0.15
C GLN A 88 -10.93 18.95 0.12
N LEU A 89 -10.99 18.02 -0.82
CA LEU A 89 -9.91 17.09 -1.11
C LEU A 89 -8.87 17.76 -2.03
N SER A 90 -7.60 17.60 -1.67
CA SER A 90 -6.46 18.10 -2.46
C SER A 90 -6.48 17.60 -3.91
N PRO A 91 -5.71 18.20 -4.82
CA PRO A 91 -5.32 17.54 -6.07
C PRO A 91 -4.75 16.12 -5.85
N LEU A 92 -4.84 15.26 -6.86
CA LEU A 92 -4.32 13.88 -6.81
C LEU A 92 -2.79 13.91 -6.80
N VAL A 93 -2.18 13.52 -5.68
CA VAL A 93 -0.73 13.38 -5.55
C VAL A 93 -0.32 11.97 -5.99
N ARG A 94 0.52 11.88 -7.02
CA ARG A 94 0.90 10.60 -7.66
C ARG A 94 2.22 10.02 -7.16
N LYS A 95 3.01 10.76 -6.38
CA LYS A 95 4.27 10.30 -5.80
C LYS A 95 4.35 10.64 -4.32
N ALA A 96 4.96 9.77 -3.51
CA ALA A 96 5.21 10.06 -2.11
C ALA A 96 6.14 11.28 -1.88
N ALA A 97 7.02 11.60 -2.84
CA ALA A 97 7.85 12.82 -2.79
C ALA A 97 7.09 14.12 -3.08
N GLU A 98 5.90 14.05 -3.68
CA GLU A 98 5.02 15.20 -3.94
C GLU A 98 4.01 15.43 -2.79
N LEU A 99 4.08 14.61 -1.74
CA LEU A 99 3.36 14.85 -0.49
C LEU A 99 3.90 16.13 0.16
N PRO A 100 3.07 16.95 0.84
CA PRO A 100 3.55 18.12 1.57
C PRO A 100 4.49 17.71 2.72
N GLN A 101 5.80 17.66 2.44
CA GLN A 101 6.85 17.54 3.46
C GLN A 101 7.06 18.91 4.15
N ASP A 102 6.87 20.00 3.40
CA ASP A 102 7.08 21.37 3.82
C ASP A 102 5.78 22.04 4.34
N ALA A 103 5.35 21.65 5.54
CA ALA A 103 4.50 22.52 6.37
C ALA A 103 5.42 23.35 7.29
N PRO A 104 5.36 24.70 7.26
CA PRO A 104 6.37 25.51 7.95
C PRO A 104 6.29 25.38 9.49
N ALA A 105 7.45 25.11 10.10
CA ALA A 105 7.77 25.25 11.52
C ALA A 105 7.11 24.30 12.56
N ASP A 106 6.67 23.09 12.17
CA ASP A 106 6.29 22.02 13.14
C ASP A 106 6.54 20.58 12.58
N ASP A 107 7.80 20.32 12.19
CA ASP A 107 8.50 19.05 11.85
C ASP A 107 7.73 17.70 11.86
N ARG A 108 6.62 17.61 11.14
CA ARG A 108 5.85 16.37 10.95
C ARG A 108 5.53 16.13 9.47
N PRO A 109 5.80 14.93 8.93
CA PRO A 109 5.22 14.52 7.66
C PRO A 109 3.69 14.58 7.72
N PRO A 110 3.01 14.59 6.56
CA PRO A 110 1.57 14.62 6.54
C PRO A 110 1.04 13.34 7.19
N LEU A 111 0.11 13.47 8.15
CA LEU A 111 -0.43 12.36 8.96
C LEU A 111 -0.96 11.19 8.11
N MET A 112 -1.36 11.45 6.87
CA MET A 112 -1.71 10.43 5.88
C MET A 112 -0.54 9.48 5.55
N LEU A 113 0.69 10.00 5.43
CA LEU A 113 1.87 9.17 5.19
C LEU A 113 2.09 8.21 6.37
N HIS A 114 2.02 8.70 7.62
CA HIS A 114 2.07 7.84 8.81
C HIS A 114 0.94 6.79 8.82
N ALA A 115 -0.27 7.17 8.39
CA ALA A 115 -1.39 6.23 8.30
C ALA A 115 -1.10 5.11 7.29
N ILE A 116 -0.59 5.43 6.10
CA ILE A 116 -0.29 4.45 5.05
C ILE A 116 0.91 3.57 5.43
N THR A 117 1.95 4.15 6.05
CA THR A 117 3.16 3.42 6.45
C THR A 117 2.99 2.57 7.70
N THR A 118 2.02 2.89 8.59
CA THR A 118 1.82 2.12 9.84
C THR A 118 0.55 1.28 9.88
N CYS A 119 -0.53 1.66 9.19
CA CYS A 119 -1.69 0.78 9.03
C CYS A 119 -1.39 -0.29 7.99
N HIS A 120 -0.68 -1.35 8.37
CA HIS A 120 -0.57 -2.56 7.58
C HIS A 120 -0.46 -3.82 8.43
N SER A 121 -0.64 -4.98 7.81
CA SER A 121 -0.34 -6.28 8.41
C SER A 121 0.85 -7.01 7.75
N LEU A 122 1.66 -6.28 6.99
CA LEU A 122 2.93 -6.75 6.42
C LEU A 122 3.92 -7.16 7.52
N LYS A 123 4.72 -8.19 7.21
CA LYS A 123 5.80 -8.72 8.06
C LYS A 123 7.02 -9.10 7.22
N HIS A 124 8.21 -9.03 7.80
CA HIS A 124 9.43 -9.52 7.15
C HIS A 124 9.67 -11.00 7.48
N VAL A 125 9.76 -11.84 6.46
CA VAL A 125 10.04 -13.27 6.58
C VAL A 125 11.11 -13.65 5.56
N ASN A 126 12.24 -14.20 6.03
CA ASN A 126 13.39 -14.60 5.18
C ASN A 126 13.96 -13.47 4.29
N GLY A 127 13.80 -12.20 4.69
CA GLY A 127 14.22 -11.03 3.92
C GLY A 127 13.18 -10.53 2.90
N GLU A 128 12.09 -11.27 2.68
CA GLU A 128 10.96 -10.83 1.84
C GLU A 128 9.84 -10.24 2.71
N LEU A 129 9.03 -9.36 2.12
CA LEU A 129 7.92 -8.67 2.77
C LEU A 129 6.61 -9.39 2.44
N ILE A 130 5.97 -10.00 3.43
CA ILE A 130 4.77 -10.85 3.27
C ILE A 130 3.55 -10.19 3.91
N GLY A 131 2.43 -10.17 3.18
CA GLY A 131 1.10 -9.80 3.70
C GLY A 131 0.08 -9.62 2.57
N ASP A 132 -0.94 -8.80 2.79
CA ASP A 132 -1.97 -8.54 1.78
C ASP A 132 -1.40 -7.74 0.58
N PRO A 133 -1.73 -8.07 -0.69
CA PRO A 133 -1.22 -7.35 -1.85
C PRO A 133 -1.57 -5.86 -1.90
N LEU A 134 -2.71 -5.43 -1.33
CA LEU A 134 -3.08 -4.02 -1.25
C LEU A 134 -2.20 -3.29 -0.24
N ASP A 135 -1.88 -3.95 0.88
CA ASP A 135 -0.98 -3.44 1.91
C ASP A 135 0.44 -3.29 1.37
N PHE A 136 0.92 -4.29 0.62
CA PHE A 136 2.22 -4.23 -0.04
C PHE A 136 2.29 -3.02 -0.98
N LYS A 137 1.27 -2.83 -1.82
CA LYS A 137 1.21 -1.72 -2.78
C LYS A 137 1.08 -0.34 -2.12
N MET A 138 0.36 -0.25 -1.01
CA MET A 138 0.33 0.96 -0.18
C MET A 138 1.70 1.28 0.41
N PHE A 139 2.41 0.27 0.91
CA PHE A 139 3.73 0.44 1.51
C PHE A 139 4.78 0.81 0.46
N GLU A 140 4.83 0.07 -0.65
CA GLU A 140 5.70 0.32 -1.82
C GLU A 140 5.55 1.75 -2.35
N PHE A 141 4.31 2.27 -2.46
CA PHE A 141 4.06 3.65 -2.89
C PHE A 141 4.79 4.69 -2.01
N THR A 142 4.96 4.43 -0.72
CA THR A 142 5.59 5.38 0.22
C THR A 142 7.10 5.45 0.08
N GLY A 143 7.75 4.36 -0.36
CA GLY A 143 9.21 4.22 -0.35
C GLY A 143 9.84 4.09 1.05
N TRP A 144 9.06 3.92 2.12
CA TRP A 144 9.58 3.69 3.47
C TRP A 144 10.08 2.25 3.63
N VAL A 145 10.90 2.02 4.66
CA VAL A 145 11.49 0.70 4.95
C VAL A 145 10.92 0.17 6.26
N LEU A 146 10.63 -1.15 6.27
CA LEU A 146 10.13 -1.88 7.42
C LEU A 146 11.27 -2.66 8.08
N GLU A 147 11.51 -2.41 9.36
CA GLU A 147 12.46 -3.21 10.16
C GLU A 147 11.74 -3.92 11.31
N GLU A 148 11.93 -5.23 11.38
CA GLU A 148 11.53 -6.03 12.53
C GLU A 148 12.74 -6.26 13.43
N SER A 149 12.65 -5.73 14.66
CA SER A 149 13.64 -5.96 15.72
C SER A 149 13.56 -7.42 16.21
N SER A 150 14.13 -8.35 15.45
CA SER A 150 14.30 -9.73 15.90
C SER A 150 15.20 -9.77 17.14
N VAL A 151 14.67 -10.26 18.25
CA VAL A 151 15.46 -10.53 19.45
C VAL A 151 16.34 -11.74 19.17
N ASN A 152 17.52 -11.48 18.60
CA ASN A 152 18.56 -12.49 18.44
C ASN A 152 19.06 -12.94 19.82
N VAL A 153 18.43 -13.97 20.36
CA VAL A 153 19.03 -14.83 21.38
C VAL A 153 20.17 -15.60 20.69
N ALA A 154 21.31 -14.92 20.54
CA ALA A 154 22.48 -15.44 19.86
C ALA A 154 23.13 -16.56 20.71
N SER A 155 22.67 -17.80 20.48
CA SER A 155 23.35 -19.00 20.95
C SER A 155 24.62 -19.25 20.12
N ALA A 156 25.77 -18.78 20.61
CA ALA A 156 27.08 -19.18 20.08
C ALA A 156 28.15 -19.16 21.17
N ALA A 157 28.78 -20.31 21.44
CA ALA A 157 30.13 -20.36 22.00
C ALA A 157 31.10 -19.79 20.95
N SER A 158 32.27 -19.22 21.27
CA SER A 158 33.33 -19.74 22.14
C SER A 158 34.32 -18.62 22.54
N PRO A 159 35.25 -18.83 23.51
CA PRO A 159 36.07 -17.74 24.05
C PRO A 159 37.35 -17.45 23.24
N THR A 160 38.02 -16.35 23.62
CA THR A 160 39.44 -15.97 23.37
C THR A 160 39.69 -14.78 22.42
N SER A 161 39.65 -13.55 22.95
CA SER A 161 40.78 -12.61 22.85
C SER A 161 40.67 -11.42 23.81
N LEU A 162 41.74 -11.23 24.58
CA LEU A 162 42.23 -10.04 25.30
C LEU A 162 42.05 -8.71 24.50
N LEU A 163 41.98 -7.48 25.04
CA LEU A 163 42.24 -6.92 26.39
C LEU A 163 41.67 -5.46 26.51
N GLN A 164 41.64 -4.90 27.73
CA GLN A 164 41.59 -3.46 28.11
C GLN A 164 40.29 -2.60 27.93
N ALA A 165 39.55 -2.43 29.05
CA ALA A 165 39.03 -1.14 29.56
C ALA A 165 38.70 -1.26 31.08
N PRO A 166 38.73 -0.18 31.89
CA PRO A 166 38.81 -0.26 33.37
C PRO A 166 37.45 -0.32 34.12
N PRO A 167 37.44 -0.61 35.46
CA PRO A 167 36.24 -1.08 36.15
C PRO A 167 35.51 -0.03 37.02
N LEU A 168 34.23 0.25 36.73
CA LEU A 168 33.21 0.89 37.59
C LEU A 168 31.81 0.46 37.08
N LEU A 169 30.70 0.36 37.83
CA LEU A 169 30.42 0.21 39.28
C LEU A 169 29.02 -0.48 39.41
N PRO A 170 28.74 -1.34 40.42
CA PRO A 170 27.51 -2.15 40.43
C PRO A 170 26.31 -1.43 41.09
N TRP A 171 25.58 -0.64 40.30
CA TRP A 171 24.21 -0.19 40.57
C TRP A 171 23.59 0.30 39.22
N ALA A 172 22.29 0.18 38.93
CA ALA A 172 21.17 -0.04 39.83
C ALA A 172 20.19 -1.12 39.32
N THR A 173 19.84 -2.06 40.20
CA THR A 173 18.53 -2.68 40.18
C THR A 173 17.51 -1.64 40.67
N SER A 174 16.59 -1.23 39.81
CA SER A 174 15.40 -0.45 40.20
C SER A 174 14.13 -1.14 39.67
N PRO A 175 13.22 -1.59 40.56
CA PRO A 175 11.96 -2.20 40.16
C PRO A 175 10.95 -1.10 39.78
N SER A 176 11.15 -0.46 38.63
CA SER A 176 10.23 0.53 38.08
C SER A 176 10.39 0.59 36.57
N GLY A 177 9.39 0.08 35.84
CA GLY A 177 9.38 -0.04 34.38
C GLY A 177 9.18 1.28 33.64
N LEU A 178 10.09 2.24 33.86
CA LEU A 178 10.16 3.50 33.14
C LEU A 178 11.32 3.44 32.14
N THR A 179 11.03 3.08 30.89
CA THR A 179 11.97 3.34 29.79
C THR A 179 12.12 4.86 29.60
N PRO A 180 13.34 5.40 29.42
CA PRO A 180 13.53 6.83 29.21
C PRO A 180 12.81 7.32 27.94
N PRO A 181 12.39 8.60 27.90
CA PRO A 181 11.82 9.18 26.69
C PRO A 181 12.85 9.11 25.55
N GLY A 182 12.45 8.53 24.41
CA GLY A 182 13.29 8.33 23.23
C GLY A 182 13.65 6.88 22.91
N ARG A 183 13.51 5.91 23.83
CA ARG A 183 13.80 4.50 23.53
C ARG A 183 12.54 3.70 23.18
N LEU A 184 12.48 3.19 21.95
CA LEU A 184 11.46 2.24 21.51
C LEU A 184 11.62 0.88 22.21
N PRO A 185 10.52 0.12 22.43
CA PRO A 185 10.60 -1.20 23.06
C PRO A 185 11.30 -2.21 22.13
N PRO A 186 12.04 -3.19 22.68
CA PRO A 186 12.93 -4.10 21.92
C PRO A 186 12.22 -5.16 21.07
N SER A 187 10.93 -4.97 20.76
CA SER A 187 10.10 -5.91 19.99
C SER A 187 9.01 -5.19 19.19
N SER A 188 9.16 -3.90 18.90
CA SER A 188 8.26 -3.20 17.97
C SER A 188 8.72 -3.39 16.54
N VAL A 189 7.75 -3.54 15.64
CA VAL A 189 7.97 -3.31 14.21
C VAL A 189 8.17 -1.81 14.02
N VAL A 190 9.27 -1.40 13.38
CA VAL A 190 9.65 0.00 13.19
C VAL A 190 9.63 0.33 11.71
N VAL A 191 9.04 1.47 11.37
CA VAL A 191 8.95 1.99 10.01
C VAL A 191 9.72 3.30 9.94
N HIS A 192 10.63 3.43 8.99
CA HIS A 192 11.49 4.61 8.84
C HIS A 192 11.53 5.10 7.38
N PRO A 193 11.76 6.41 7.13
CA PRO A 193 11.79 6.97 5.79
C PRO A 193 13.00 6.45 5.00
N PRO A 194 12.97 6.48 3.65
CA PRO A 194 14.11 6.06 2.83
C PRO A 194 15.37 6.84 3.20
N GLN A 195 16.47 6.12 3.41
CA GLN A 195 17.78 6.71 3.70
C GLN A 195 18.43 7.16 2.39
N ASP A 196 18.87 8.42 2.32
CA ASP A 196 19.65 8.91 1.18
C ASP A 196 21.03 8.23 1.14
N PRO A 197 21.39 7.49 0.07
CA PRO A 197 22.66 6.78 0.00
C PRO A 197 23.89 7.70 -0.10
N ALA A 198 23.69 9.02 -0.19
CA ALA A 198 24.75 10.03 -0.14
C ALA A 198 25.14 10.45 1.30
N ALA A 199 24.35 10.08 2.32
CA ALA A 199 24.54 10.54 3.70
C ALA A 199 25.43 9.61 4.56
N SER A 200 25.88 8.46 4.06
CA SER A 200 26.63 7.45 4.81
C SER A 200 28.13 7.79 4.96
N GLY A 201 28.43 8.93 5.58
CA GLY A 201 29.75 9.23 6.15
C GLY A 201 29.85 8.71 7.59
N PRO A 202 31.04 8.33 8.10
CA PRO A 202 31.20 7.88 9.48
C PRO A 202 31.06 9.06 10.45
N ALA A 203 29.84 9.33 10.92
CA ALA A 203 29.55 10.34 11.91
C ALA A 203 30.26 10.00 13.24
N ARG A 204 31.35 10.69 13.55
CA ARG A 204 32.04 10.60 14.84
C ARG A 204 31.16 11.23 15.91
N VAL A 205 30.44 10.39 16.67
CA VAL A 205 29.58 10.84 17.78
C VAL A 205 30.45 11.44 18.88
N CYS A 206 30.42 12.76 19.02
CA CYS A 206 30.91 13.46 20.22
C CYS A 206 29.82 13.43 21.29
N VAL A 207 30.13 12.91 22.47
CA VAL A 207 29.16 12.77 23.57
C VAL A 207 29.10 14.06 24.39
N ALA A 208 28.24 14.99 23.97
CA ALA A 208 27.76 16.12 24.77
C ALA A 208 26.39 16.58 24.26
N ASP A 209 25.43 16.74 25.17
CA ASP A 209 24.11 17.38 24.98
C ASP A 209 23.27 16.96 23.76
N VAL A 210 22.75 15.73 23.80
CA VAL A 210 21.74 15.25 22.85
C VAL A 210 20.40 15.95 23.11
N SER A 211 20.11 17.01 22.36
CA SER A 211 18.76 17.54 22.23
C SER A 211 17.89 16.57 21.40
N LEU A 212 16.59 16.48 21.71
CA LEU A 212 15.65 15.53 21.07
C LEU A 212 15.36 15.82 19.59
N VAL A 213 16.04 16.80 18.98
CA VAL A 213 15.75 17.31 17.63
C VAL A 213 16.48 16.50 16.54
N ASP A 214 17.65 15.91 16.85
CA ASP A 214 18.49 15.19 15.87
C ASP A 214 18.18 13.68 15.74
N SER A 215 17.12 13.17 16.37
CA SER A 215 16.75 11.75 16.23
C SER A 215 16.06 11.45 14.88
N PRO A 216 16.40 10.34 14.20
CA PRO A 216 15.74 9.94 12.95
C PRO A 216 14.24 9.75 13.17
N LEU A 217 13.45 10.03 12.13
CA LEU A 217 12.01 9.81 12.21
C LEU A 217 11.71 8.32 12.13
N GLU A 218 11.37 7.73 13.26
CA GLU A 218 10.91 6.36 13.36
C GLU A 218 9.46 6.31 13.84
N LEU A 219 8.67 5.41 13.25
CA LEU A 219 7.31 5.09 13.65
C LEU A 219 7.27 3.64 14.15
N ALA A 220 7.11 3.46 15.46
CA ALA A 220 6.92 2.14 16.04
C ALA A 220 5.46 1.73 16.01
N ILE A 221 5.15 0.56 15.44
CA ILE A 221 3.84 -0.06 15.54
C ILE A 221 3.70 -0.67 16.94
N VAL A 222 2.78 -0.13 17.74
CA VAL A 222 2.57 -0.52 19.15
C VAL A 222 1.50 -1.60 19.26
N ARG A 223 0.42 -1.48 18.47
CA ARG A 223 -0.67 -2.46 18.46
C ARG A 223 -1.44 -2.40 17.15
N VAL A 224 -1.66 -3.57 16.55
CA VAL A 224 -2.51 -3.74 15.36
C VAL A 224 -3.86 -4.32 15.77
N TYR A 225 -4.93 -3.73 15.25
CA TYR A 225 -6.28 -4.27 15.25
C TYR A 225 -6.60 -4.73 13.83
N GLU A 226 -6.48 -6.04 13.60
CA GLU A 226 -6.64 -6.66 12.29
C GLU A 226 -7.97 -6.31 11.61
N PHE A 227 -7.99 -6.44 10.28
CA PHE A 227 -9.17 -6.17 9.47
C PHE A 227 -10.35 -7.07 9.88
N VAL A 228 -11.50 -6.46 10.20
CA VAL A 228 -12.72 -7.20 10.53
C VAL A 228 -13.75 -6.96 9.43
N SER A 229 -14.13 -8.00 8.69
CA SER A 229 -15.02 -7.89 7.52
C SER A 229 -16.40 -7.28 7.83
N LYS A 230 -16.90 -7.41 9.07
CA LYS A 230 -18.14 -6.73 9.52
C LYS A 230 -17.97 -5.21 9.66
N LEU A 231 -16.79 -4.75 10.09
CA LEU A 231 -16.45 -3.34 10.29
C LEU A 231 -15.80 -2.72 9.04
N ARG A 232 -15.34 -3.55 8.11
CA ARG A 232 -14.74 -3.19 6.81
C ARG A 232 -13.52 -2.26 6.92
N ARG A 233 -12.78 -2.37 8.02
CA ARG A 233 -11.61 -1.53 8.37
C ARG A 233 -10.65 -2.24 9.32
N MET A 234 -9.46 -1.69 9.44
CA MET A 234 -8.44 -2.04 10.44
C MET A 234 -7.86 -0.77 11.07
N ALA A 235 -7.31 -0.92 12.27
CA ALA A 235 -6.72 0.19 13.02
C ALA A 235 -5.32 -0.17 13.55
N VAL A 236 -4.46 0.83 13.69
CA VAL A 236 -3.14 0.70 14.31
C VAL A 236 -2.95 1.81 15.33
N VAL A 237 -2.36 1.48 16.47
CA VAL A 237 -1.73 2.46 17.36
C VAL A 237 -0.24 2.42 17.09
N SER A 238 0.33 3.57 16.75
CA SER A 238 1.76 3.76 16.55
C SER A 238 2.30 4.82 17.51
N ARG A 239 3.62 4.93 17.58
CA ARG A 239 4.34 5.96 18.34
C ARG A 239 5.45 6.51 17.47
N SER A 240 5.45 7.83 17.27
CA SER A 240 6.56 8.54 16.62
C SER A 240 7.65 8.86 17.65
N THR A 241 8.91 8.67 17.27
CA THR A 241 10.08 9.05 18.09
C THR A 241 10.15 10.57 18.31
N ARG A 242 9.73 11.39 17.34
CA ARG A 242 9.75 12.87 17.43
C ARG A 242 8.58 13.44 18.23
N ALA A 243 7.35 12.97 18.01
CA ALA A 243 6.13 13.62 18.52
C ALA A 243 5.80 13.31 19.99
N GLY A 244 6.56 12.43 20.65
CA GLY A 244 6.46 12.14 22.09
C GLY A 244 5.22 11.35 22.56
N GLY A 245 4.12 11.36 21.79
CA GLY A 245 2.84 10.71 22.10
C GLY A 245 2.48 9.52 21.19
N PHE A 246 1.29 8.98 21.40
CA PHE A 246 0.74 7.90 20.57
C PHE A 246 -0.19 8.45 19.49
N GLU A 247 -0.13 7.86 18.30
CA GLU A 247 -0.99 8.18 17.17
C GLU A 247 -1.86 6.96 16.86
N VAL A 248 -3.13 7.19 16.56
CA VAL A 248 -4.04 6.15 16.06
C VAL A 248 -4.32 6.45 14.61
N PHE A 249 -4.21 5.43 13.78
CA PHE A 249 -4.58 5.47 12.37
C PHE A 249 -5.56 4.33 12.05
N VAL A 250 -6.50 4.61 11.16
CA VAL A 250 -7.52 3.67 10.69
C VAL A 250 -7.59 3.75 9.18
N LYS A 251 -7.57 2.59 8.51
CA LYS A 251 -7.85 2.49 7.07
C LYS A 251 -9.00 1.52 6.81
N GLY A 252 -9.83 1.81 5.83
CA GLY A 252 -10.97 0.96 5.52
C GLY A 252 -11.82 1.41 4.35
N ALA A 253 -12.99 0.78 4.23
CA ALA A 253 -13.99 1.14 3.24
C ALA A 253 -14.50 2.56 3.50
N PRO A 254 -14.61 3.42 2.48
CA PRO A 254 -14.98 4.83 2.67
C PRO A 254 -16.37 5.01 3.28
N GLU A 255 -17.35 4.19 2.91
CA GLU A 255 -18.73 4.30 3.40
C GLU A 255 -18.90 4.12 4.92
N VAL A 256 -17.93 3.49 5.62
CA VAL A 256 -17.95 3.34 7.09
C VAL A 256 -17.05 4.34 7.81
N MET A 257 -16.32 5.19 7.07
CA MET A 257 -15.38 6.14 7.65
C MET A 257 -16.11 7.36 8.26
N GLY A 258 -17.22 7.77 7.66
CA GLY A 258 -18.05 8.87 8.17
C GLY A 258 -18.56 8.63 9.60
N ASP A 259 -18.89 7.38 9.95
CA ASP A 259 -19.45 7.02 11.27
C ASP A 259 -18.44 7.12 12.43
N ILE A 260 -17.14 7.01 12.12
CA ILE A 260 -16.05 6.97 13.12
C ILE A 260 -15.23 8.27 13.17
N CYS A 261 -15.40 9.14 12.17
CA CYS A 261 -14.84 10.48 12.16
C CYS A 261 -15.71 11.46 12.96
N LEU A 262 -15.10 12.50 13.53
CA LEU A 262 -15.85 13.49 14.31
C LEU A 262 -16.80 14.28 13.41
N PRO A 263 -18.08 14.42 13.79
CA PRO A 263 -19.03 15.23 13.04
C PRO A 263 -18.73 16.73 13.12
N GLU A 264 -17.90 17.17 14.06
CA GLU A 264 -17.40 18.54 14.24
C GLU A 264 -15.86 18.53 14.32
N SER A 265 -15.19 19.53 13.76
CA SER A 265 -13.72 19.56 13.68
C SER A 265 -13.11 20.34 14.85
N CYS A 266 -12.38 19.63 15.73
CA CYS A 266 -11.12 20.21 16.21
C CYS A 266 -10.04 19.84 15.20
N ALA A 267 -9.31 20.86 14.72
CA ALA A 267 -8.08 20.62 13.99
C ALA A 267 -7.14 19.75 14.84
N TRP A 268 -6.36 18.87 14.21
CA TRP A 268 -5.27 18.18 14.90
C TRP A 268 -4.45 19.22 15.66
N PRO A 269 -4.26 19.08 16.98
CA PRO A 269 -3.86 20.20 17.79
C PRO A 269 -2.37 20.50 17.58
N ARG A 270 -2.12 21.40 16.61
CA ARG A 270 -0.83 22.02 16.32
C ARG A 270 -0.20 22.47 17.63
N GLN A 271 1.10 22.27 17.78
CA GLN A 271 1.81 22.73 18.98
C GLN A 271 1.99 24.25 18.92
N LEU A 272 0.92 24.98 19.24
CA LEU A 272 1.01 26.40 19.58
C LEU A 272 1.98 26.53 20.76
N ALA A 273 3.13 27.14 20.48
CA ALA A 273 4.20 27.32 21.44
C ALA A 273 3.67 28.02 22.69
N SER A 274 3.67 27.30 23.82
CA SER A 274 3.28 27.80 25.15
C SER A 274 4.38 28.70 25.74
N TRP A 275 4.89 29.67 24.96
CA TRP A 275 6.05 30.50 25.33
C TRP A 275 5.99 31.94 24.79
N LEU A 276 4.83 32.59 24.93
CA LEU A 276 4.72 34.06 24.93
C LEU A 276 3.75 34.52 26.04
N GLY A 277 4.24 35.40 26.95
CA GLY A 277 3.50 35.90 28.13
C GLY A 277 3.79 35.04 29.38
N ILE A 278 4.73 35.38 30.27
CA ILE A 278 4.80 36.62 31.06
C ILE A 278 3.44 36.96 31.69
N PHE A 279 3.10 36.30 32.80
CA PHE A 279 2.65 36.94 34.04
C PHE A 279 2.66 35.89 35.18
N GLY A 280 3.08 36.30 36.39
CA GLY A 280 3.24 35.38 37.52
C GLY A 280 1.92 35.11 38.26
N GLY A 281 1.84 33.94 38.91
CA GLY A 281 0.72 33.61 39.81
C GLY A 281 0.66 32.11 40.11
N GLN A 282 0.89 31.71 41.36
CA GLN A 282 0.74 30.31 41.77
C GLN A 282 -0.74 29.90 41.82
N SER A 283 -1.12 28.84 41.10
CA SER A 283 -2.11 27.87 41.58
C SER A 283 -2.05 26.57 40.77
N LYS A 284 -2.19 25.41 41.45
CA LYS A 284 -2.30 24.09 40.81
C LYS A 284 -3.74 23.87 40.32
N PRO A 285 -4.00 23.41 39.09
CA PRO A 285 -5.29 22.86 38.72
C PRO A 285 -5.49 21.46 39.33
N ARG A 286 -6.74 21.15 39.71
CA ARG A 286 -7.16 19.86 40.27
C ARG A 286 -7.33 18.79 39.17
N ARG A 287 -7.24 17.51 39.57
CA ARG A 287 -7.66 16.37 38.75
C ARG A 287 -9.18 16.38 38.54
N SER A 288 -9.65 16.62 37.31
CA SER A 288 -10.96 16.15 36.82
C SER A 288 -11.12 16.38 35.32
N ALA A 289 -11.76 15.43 34.64
CA ALA A 289 -12.21 15.45 33.23
C ALA A 289 -11.13 15.44 32.13
N VAL A 290 -11.36 14.60 31.12
CA VAL A 290 -10.66 14.60 29.84
C VAL A 290 -11.25 15.75 29.01
N GLY A 291 -10.62 16.92 29.08
CA GLY A 291 -11.01 18.08 28.29
C GLY A 291 -10.51 17.95 26.85
N ILE A 292 -11.44 17.97 25.89
CA ILE A 292 -11.16 18.21 24.49
C ILE A 292 -11.38 19.71 24.28
N ASP A 293 -10.31 20.50 24.27
CA ASP A 293 -10.43 21.96 24.11
C ASP A 293 -10.98 22.29 22.72
N ALA A 294 -12.08 23.05 22.68
CA ALA A 294 -12.83 23.34 21.48
C ALA A 294 -12.28 24.56 20.72
N CYS A 295 -11.89 24.38 19.45
CA CYS A 295 -11.54 25.47 18.55
C CYS A 295 -12.81 26.08 17.94
N HIS A 296 -13.11 27.34 18.23
CA HIS A 296 -14.30 28.02 17.72
C HIS A 296 -14.04 28.59 16.31
N ASN A 297 -14.87 28.24 15.32
CA ASN A 297 -14.82 28.77 13.95
C ASN A 297 -16.16 29.46 13.59
N PRO A 298 -16.21 30.69 13.01
CA PRO A 298 -17.46 31.45 12.88
C PRO A 298 -18.38 31.01 11.72
N SER A 299 -17.91 30.15 10.81
CA SER A 299 -18.72 29.60 9.71
C SER A 299 -19.31 28.23 10.07
N GLY A 300 -20.63 28.18 10.28
CA GLY A 300 -21.37 27.05 10.85
C GLY A 300 -21.47 25.76 10.03
N THR A 301 -20.44 25.37 9.29
CA THR A 301 -20.32 24.08 8.59
C THR A 301 -19.20 23.25 9.21
N ASN A 302 -19.35 22.96 10.49
CA ASN A 302 -18.35 22.28 11.30
C ASN A 302 -18.40 20.77 11.02
N ARG A 303 -17.58 20.23 10.10
CA ARG A 303 -17.43 18.77 9.81
C ARG A 303 -15.97 18.42 9.49
N THR A 304 -15.48 17.27 9.98
CA THR A 304 -14.14 16.77 9.60
C THR A 304 -14.10 16.12 8.22
N VAL A 305 -15.25 15.64 7.74
CA VAL A 305 -15.41 15.06 6.40
C VAL A 305 -15.55 16.21 5.37
N PRO A 306 -14.69 16.27 4.32
CA PRO A 306 -14.76 17.27 3.27
C PRO A 306 -16.13 17.34 2.58
N SER A 307 -16.46 18.53 2.09
CA SER A 307 -17.74 18.79 1.40
C SER A 307 -17.88 18.00 0.09
N ASP A 308 -16.77 17.78 -0.60
CA ASP A 308 -16.61 17.05 -1.86
C ASP A 308 -16.34 15.53 -1.68
N TYR A 309 -16.40 15.02 -0.44
CA TYR A 309 -16.11 13.63 -0.10
C TYR A 309 -16.91 12.64 -0.96
N GLN A 310 -18.25 12.81 -0.99
CA GLN A 310 -19.15 11.89 -1.66
C GLN A 310 -19.05 12.02 -3.19
N GLU A 311 -18.88 13.23 -3.70
CA GLU A 311 -18.68 13.47 -5.14
C GLU A 311 -17.38 12.83 -5.62
N THR A 312 -16.27 13.04 -4.90
CA THR A 312 -14.98 12.45 -5.22
C THR A 312 -15.01 10.92 -5.13
N LEU A 313 -15.66 10.36 -4.10
CA LEU A 313 -15.85 8.93 -3.95
C LEU A 313 -16.66 8.34 -5.12
N LEU A 314 -17.78 8.95 -5.49
CA LEU A 314 -18.61 8.53 -6.61
C LEU A 314 -17.86 8.64 -7.94
N HIS A 315 -17.11 9.72 -8.16
CA HIS A 315 -16.25 9.89 -9.33
C HIS A 315 -15.28 8.72 -9.49
N TYR A 316 -14.51 8.38 -8.46
CA TYR A 316 -13.51 7.31 -8.55
C TYR A 316 -14.15 5.92 -8.66
N THR A 317 -15.19 5.62 -7.88
CA THR A 317 -15.86 4.31 -7.91
C THR A 317 -16.60 4.06 -9.24
N HIS A 318 -17.23 5.08 -9.82
CA HIS A 318 -17.89 4.97 -11.14
C HIS A 318 -16.91 4.71 -12.28
N HIS A 319 -15.67 5.24 -12.20
CA HIS A 319 -14.61 4.94 -13.15
C HIS A 319 -13.90 3.59 -12.89
N GLY A 320 -14.34 2.81 -11.90
CA GLY A 320 -13.80 1.48 -11.61
C GLY A 320 -12.47 1.48 -10.84
N TYR A 321 -12.11 2.61 -10.22
CA TYR A 321 -11.02 2.68 -9.25
C TYR A 321 -11.47 2.14 -7.89
N ARG A 322 -10.54 1.54 -7.14
CA ARG A 322 -10.78 1.13 -5.75
C ARG A 322 -10.30 2.23 -4.83
N VAL A 323 -11.15 2.65 -3.90
CA VAL A 323 -10.87 3.73 -2.93
C VAL A 323 -10.77 3.15 -1.53
N ILE A 324 -9.73 3.53 -0.80
CA ILE A 324 -9.58 3.26 0.64
C ILE A 324 -9.56 4.62 1.36
N ALA A 325 -10.36 4.76 2.42
CA ALA A 325 -10.33 5.92 3.27
C ALA A 325 -9.34 5.72 4.42
N CYS A 326 -8.64 6.80 4.81
CA CYS A 326 -7.79 6.85 5.99
C CYS A 326 -8.24 7.96 6.95
N ALA A 327 -8.16 7.69 8.24
CA ALA A 327 -8.44 8.64 9.32
C ALA A 327 -7.45 8.43 10.48
N GLY A 328 -7.30 9.41 11.37
CA GLY A 328 -6.42 9.29 12.52
C GLY A 328 -6.70 10.27 13.65
N LYS A 329 -6.11 10.03 14.82
CA LYS A 329 -6.16 10.93 16.00
C LYS A 329 -4.91 10.81 16.86
N ALA A 330 -4.56 11.89 17.55
CA ALA A 330 -3.51 11.89 18.58
C ALA A 330 -4.08 11.45 19.92
N ILE A 331 -3.36 10.59 20.64
CA ILE A 331 -3.65 10.31 22.06
C ILE A 331 -2.61 11.03 22.91
N ARG A 332 -3.03 12.14 23.51
CA ARG A 332 -2.24 12.91 24.48
C ARG A 332 -2.24 12.20 25.83
N ASN A 333 -1.08 12.19 26.50
CA ASN A 333 -0.91 11.76 27.90
C ASN A 333 -1.39 10.32 28.22
N ALA A 334 -1.27 9.37 27.28
CA ALA A 334 -1.53 7.96 27.54
C ALA A 334 -0.26 7.20 27.95
N ASP A 335 -0.37 6.35 28.98
CA ASP A 335 0.67 5.39 29.34
C ASP A 335 0.67 4.18 28.41
N TRP A 336 1.83 3.55 28.22
CA TRP A 336 1.98 2.29 27.47
C TRP A 336 0.99 1.21 27.91
N SER A 337 0.79 1.07 29.23
CA SER A 337 -0.14 0.08 29.80
C SER A 337 -1.61 0.39 29.53
N ALA A 338 -1.95 1.66 29.29
CA ALA A 338 -3.30 2.05 28.86
C ALA A 338 -3.50 1.71 27.38
N VAL A 339 -2.54 2.07 26.52
CA VAL A 339 -2.58 1.77 25.07
C VAL A 339 -2.72 0.26 24.78
N HIS A 340 -1.96 -0.57 25.51
CA HIS A 340 -2.04 -2.02 25.35
C HIS A 340 -3.37 -2.63 25.87
N LYS A 341 -4.17 -1.88 26.63
CA LYS A 341 -5.48 -2.29 27.17
C LYS A 341 -6.69 -1.61 26.51
N MET A 342 -6.49 -0.62 25.63
CA MET A 342 -7.58 0.02 24.89
C MET A 342 -8.43 -1.00 24.14
N LYS A 343 -9.73 -0.72 23.98
CA LYS A 343 -10.61 -1.53 23.12
C LYS A 343 -10.59 -0.98 21.71
N ARG A 344 -11.03 -1.80 20.75
CA ARG A 344 -11.19 -1.39 19.36
C ARG A 344 -12.11 -0.17 19.24
N ASP A 345 -13.21 -0.15 19.99
CA ASP A 345 -14.20 0.94 19.94
C ASP A 345 -13.63 2.28 20.43
N ASP A 346 -12.73 2.26 21.42
CA ASP A 346 -12.03 3.46 21.92
C ASP A 346 -11.00 3.98 20.90
N VAL A 347 -10.50 3.12 20.02
CA VAL A 347 -9.50 3.43 18.99
C VAL A 347 -10.19 3.90 17.70
N GLU A 348 -11.21 3.18 17.24
CA GLU A 348 -12.01 3.43 16.03
C GLU A 348 -13.15 4.45 16.27
N SER A 349 -12.90 5.51 17.05
CA SER A 349 -13.91 6.55 17.33
C SER A 349 -13.28 7.93 17.48
N GLY A 350 -14.02 8.98 17.11
CA GLY A 350 -13.56 10.37 17.27
C GLY A 350 -12.30 10.69 16.46
N LEU A 351 -12.24 10.21 15.22
CA LEU A 351 -11.09 10.38 14.34
C LEU A 351 -11.22 11.65 13.49
N THR A 352 -10.09 12.20 13.04
CA THR A 352 -10.05 13.19 11.96
C THR A 352 -9.86 12.45 10.64
N PHE A 353 -10.72 12.70 9.65
CA PHE A 353 -10.52 12.14 8.31
C PHE A 353 -9.27 12.73 7.67
N LEU A 354 -8.40 11.88 7.12
CA LEU A 354 -7.12 12.29 6.53
C LEU A 354 -7.19 12.38 5.00
N GLY A 355 -8.03 11.56 4.36
CA GLY A 355 -8.13 11.51 2.89
C GLY A 355 -8.36 10.10 2.32
N PHE A 356 -8.13 9.98 1.01
CA PHE A 356 -8.30 8.74 0.24
C PHE A 356 -7.00 8.26 -0.41
N VAL A 357 -6.77 6.95 -0.37
CA VAL A 357 -5.83 6.23 -1.24
C VAL A 357 -6.62 5.62 -2.40
N ILE A 358 -6.18 5.88 -3.63
CA ILE A 358 -6.88 5.46 -4.85
C ILE A 358 -6.01 4.46 -5.60
N PHE A 359 -6.61 3.33 -5.96
CA PHE A 359 -5.96 2.25 -6.69
C PHE A 359 -6.59 2.07 -8.07
N GLU A 360 -5.75 1.72 -9.05
CA GLU A 360 -6.17 1.39 -10.40
C GLU A 360 -5.83 -0.06 -10.80
N ASN A 361 -6.65 -0.61 -11.70
CA ASN A 361 -6.33 -1.86 -12.39
C ASN A 361 -5.64 -1.50 -13.70
N LYS A 362 -4.31 -1.34 -13.65
CA LYS A 362 -3.49 -0.88 -14.76
C LYS A 362 -3.60 -1.82 -15.98
N LEU A 363 -3.78 -1.26 -17.17
CA LEU A 363 -3.81 -2.04 -18.42
C LEU A 363 -2.40 -2.51 -18.78
N LYS A 364 -2.27 -3.77 -19.22
CA LYS A 364 -0.98 -4.29 -19.72
C LYS A 364 -0.45 -3.43 -20.87
N PRO A 365 0.88 -3.20 -20.95
CA PRO A 365 1.47 -2.45 -22.05
C PRO A 365 1.14 -3.15 -23.38
N GLY A 366 0.63 -2.37 -24.34
CA GLY A 366 0.19 -2.88 -25.64
C GLY A 366 -1.27 -3.32 -25.72
N THR A 367 -2.01 -3.50 -24.61
CA THR A 367 -3.43 -3.91 -24.64
C THR A 367 -4.28 -2.95 -25.48
N ALA A 368 -4.13 -1.64 -25.30
CA ALA A 368 -4.85 -0.64 -26.08
C ALA A 368 -4.53 -0.70 -27.59
N ALA A 369 -3.27 -0.94 -27.95
CA ALA A 369 -2.83 -1.09 -29.34
C ALA A 369 -3.38 -2.37 -29.97
N ALA A 370 -3.40 -3.49 -29.22
CA ALA A 370 -3.98 -4.75 -29.67
C ALA A 370 -5.50 -4.62 -29.91
N VAL A 371 -6.25 -4.02 -28.98
CA VAL A 371 -7.69 -3.77 -29.14
C VAL A 371 -7.96 -2.83 -30.33
N SER A 372 -7.15 -1.79 -30.53
CA SER A 372 -7.24 -0.91 -31.70
C SER A 372 -6.97 -1.65 -33.02
N THR A 373 -5.99 -2.55 -33.04
CA THR A 373 -5.68 -3.41 -34.19
C THR A 373 -6.87 -4.33 -34.53
N LEU A 374 -7.48 -4.96 -33.52
CA LEU A 374 -8.66 -5.82 -33.71
C LEU A 374 -9.89 -5.04 -34.20
N ARG A 375 -10.05 -3.79 -33.74
CA ARG A 375 -11.09 -2.87 -34.21
C ARG A 375 -10.88 -2.48 -35.67
N THR A 376 -9.64 -2.18 -36.05
CA THR A 376 -9.25 -1.93 -37.46
C THR A 376 -9.51 -3.16 -38.34
N ALA A 377 -9.22 -4.36 -37.83
CA ALA A 377 -9.50 -5.64 -38.47
C ALA A 377 -10.99 -6.04 -38.50
N ARG A 378 -11.90 -5.21 -37.94
CA ARG A 378 -13.35 -5.45 -37.83
C ARG A 378 -13.72 -6.74 -37.09
N ILE A 379 -12.87 -7.21 -36.17
CA ILE A 379 -13.15 -8.36 -35.29
C ILE A 379 -13.95 -7.85 -34.10
N ARG A 380 -15.14 -8.42 -33.85
CA ARG A 380 -16.02 -8.03 -32.74
C ARG A 380 -15.34 -8.32 -31.39
N GLN A 381 -15.07 -7.27 -30.61
CA GLN A 381 -14.59 -7.43 -29.23
C GLN A 381 -15.78 -7.60 -28.28
N ILE A 382 -15.65 -8.50 -27.30
CA ILE A 382 -16.58 -8.68 -26.17
C ILE A 382 -15.73 -8.73 -24.89
N MET A 383 -16.21 -8.10 -23.82
CA MET A 383 -15.65 -8.12 -22.46
C MET A 383 -16.79 -8.46 -21.50
#